data_AF-V4JVA6-F1
#
_entry.id   AF-V4JVA6-F1
#
_cell.length_a   1.000
_cell.length_b   1.000
_cell.length_c   1.000
_cell.angle_alpha   90.00
_cell.angle_beta   90.00
_cell.angle_gamma   90.00
#
_symmetry.space_group_name_H-M   'P 1'
#
loop_
_entity.id
_entity.type
_entity.pdbx_description
1 polymer ?
#
loop_
_entity_poly.entity_id
_entity_poly.type
_entity_poly.pdbx_seq_one_letter_code
_entity_poly.pdbx_strand_id
1 'polypeptide(L)'
;MALHTERSLRARPVKACVIRQDHTGIEGLRQVGSFKLRNLRQAFTGDTRRQQAGAMYSQRKRMIDLEAIASDSGLEDPNEVCWSDTIVLLHERGVDLYWLLNFVRAVNDQLRSMEREYLEQERASLIVDNIPAPEPLPFAFNEEITPRFLVQNLIVPLTKVFAGPLYARLPIECRGSPSRFVSHTWDTSLLSGPFSTLAALRGAGYVWIDIVCYNQHRAESIATDMKAVVESIGELHIPLIGIAPFERLWCLWELLCAHTVNAKVKIVEPEVTQYDLGMMMRYFREKFKSVEIAATTLPEDREQILAAIVSEFGSTRRADEYIRRLVEGTLSKESDKPWIKDDRQPS
;
A
#
# COMPACT_ATOMS: atom_id res chain seq x y z
N MET A 1 11.79 -44.67 30.78
CA MET A 1 12.95 -44.53 29.88
C MET A 1 12.82 -43.20 29.17
N ALA A 2 13.45 -42.17 29.73
CA ALA A 2 13.50 -40.83 29.19
C ALA A 2 14.81 -40.67 28.42
N LEU A 3 14.75 -40.13 27.20
CA LEU A 3 15.94 -39.72 26.45
C LEU A 3 15.81 -38.22 26.16
N HIS A 4 16.53 -37.46 26.98
CA HIS A 4 16.92 -36.08 26.74
C HIS A 4 17.77 -36.00 25.47
N THR A 5 17.49 -35.00 24.62
CA THR A 5 18.45 -34.57 23.61
C THR A 5 18.68 -33.07 23.78
N GLU A 6 19.79 -32.72 24.43
CA GLU A 6 20.31 -31.36 24.51
C GLU A 6 20.91 -30.95 23.16
N ARG A 7 20.49 -29.80 22.63
CA ARG A 7 21.18 -29.12 21.52
C ARG A 7 21.84 -27.85 22.03
N SER A 8 23.17 -27.93 22.03
CA SER A 8 24.14 -26.87 22.32
C SER A 8 23.99 -25.69 21.36
N LEU A 9 23.76 -24.50 21.92
CA LEU A 9 23.88 -23.20 21.26
C LEU A 9 25.36 -22.78 21.28
N ARG A 10 26.00 -22.69 20.11
CA ARG A 10 27.31 -22.02 19.94
C ARG A 10 27.08 -20.63 19.39
N ALA A 11 27.32 -19.62 20.22
CA ALA A 11 27.40 -18.22 19.82
C ALA A 11 28.68 -17.98 18.97
N ARG A 12 28.53 -17.26 17.85
CA ARG A 12 29.66 -16.72 17.06
C ARG A 12 29.95 -15.28 17.53
N PRO A 13 31.23 -14.88 17.64
CA PRO A 13 31.57 -13.51 18.02
C PRO A 13 31.45 -12.57 16.82
N VAL A 14 30.75 -11.45 17.02
CA VAL A 14 30.71 -10.31 16.09
C VAL A 14 31.98 -9.49 16.31
N LYS A 15 32.79 -9.34 15.26
CA LYS A 15 33.96 -8.45 15.24
C LYS A 15 33.48 -7.01 15.13
N ALA A 16 33.83 -6.18 16.12
CA ALA A 16 33.67 -4.73 16.07
C ALA A 16 34.64 -4.13 15.04
N CYS A 17 34.10 -3.37 14.09
CA CYS A 17 34.88 -2.56 13.16
C CYS A 17 35.15 -1.20 13.84
N VAL A 18 36.42 -0.95 14.16
CA VAL A 18 36.90 0.33 14.70
C VAL A 18 37.27 1.22 13.51
N ILE A 19 36.48 2.27 13.25
CA ILE A 19 36.84 3.33 12.32
C ILE A 19 37.75 4.30 13.08
N ARG A 20 39.02 4.38 12.67
CA ARG A 20 39.97 5.41 13.10
C ARG A 20 39.69 6.70 12.33
N GLN A 21 39.55 7.81 13.06
CA GLN A 21 39.65 9.16 12.54
C GLN A 21 41.13 9.58 12.55
N ASP A 22 41.69 9.88 11.39
CA ASP A 22 42.99 10.53 11.28
C ASP A 22 42.79 12.04 11.08
N HIS A 23 43.19 12.79 12.11
CA HIS A 23 43.45 14.21 12.06
C HIS A 23 44.90 14.45 11.63
N THR A 24 45.13 15.15 10.53
CA THR A 24 46.38 15.88 10.29
C THR A 24 46.07 17.18 9.58
N GLY A 25 46.31 18.29 10.28
CA GLY A 25 46.36 19.63 9.70
C GLY A 25 47.71 19.91 9.06
N ILE A 26 47.75 20.91 8.18
CA ILE A 26 48.96 21.66 7.84
C ILE A 26 48.60 23.14 7.74
N GLU A 27 49.28 23.92 8.58
CA GLU A 27 49.36 25.37 8.55
C GLU A 27 50.20 25.86 7.35
N GLY A 28 49.90 27.09 6.91
CA GLY A 28 50.94 28.03 6.49
C GLY A 28 51.03 28.33 4.99
N LEU A 29 50.56 29.52 4.60
CA LEU A 29 51.43 30.55 4.01
C LEU A 29 50.66 31.86 3.79
N ARG A 30 51.25 32.95 4.30
CA ARG A 30 50.83 34.35 4.18
C ARG A 30 51.34 34.96 2.86
N GLN A 31 50.58 35.95 2.37
CA GLN A 31 51.02 37.18 1.67
C GLN A 31 51.58 36.99 0.23
N VAL A 32 51.34 37.80 -0.80
CA VAL A 32 50.99 39.21 -1.02
C VAL A 32 50.33 39.29 -2.42
N GLY A 33 49.43 40.24 -2.69
CA GLY A 33 49.12 40.57 -4.09
C GLY A 33 47.88 41.41 -4.33
N SER A 34 47.97 42.71 -4.03
CA SER A 34 47.02 43.74 -4.46
C SER A 34 47.00 43.83 -5.99
N PHE A 35 45.88 43.45 -6.63
CA PHE A 35 45.66 43.71 -8.05
C PHE A 35 44.27 44.28 -8.33
N LYS A 36 44.28 45.60 -8.57
CA LYS A 36 43.40 46.41 -9.43
C LYS A 36 41.98 45.89 -9.71
N LEU A 37 41.03 46.44 -8.97
CA LEU A 37 39.68 46.75 -9.44
C LEU A 37 39.77 47.81 -10.56
N ARG A 38 39.59 47.42 -11.82
CA ARG A 38 39.05 48.25 -12.92
C ARG A 38 38.86 47.40 -14.18
N ASN A 39 37.69 47.58 -14.78
CA ASN A 39 37.28 47.15 -16.12
C ASN A 39 36.80 45.69 -16.27
N LEU A 40 35.51 45.49 -16.01
CA LEU A 40 34.65 44.54 -16.74
C LEU A 40 33.19 45.02 -16.65
N ARG A 41 32.93 46.17 -17.27
CA ARG A 41 31.59 46.61 -17.68
C ARG A 41 31.62 46.73 -19.19
N GLN A 42 31.41 45.61 -19.90
CA GLN A 42 30.74 45.58 -21.20
C GLN A 42 30.55 44.14 -21.68
N ALA A 43 29.30 43.85 -22.03
CA ALA A 43 28.86 42.82 -22.96
C ALA A 43 29.09 41.34 -22.58
N PHE A 44 28.38 40.89 -21.55
CA PHE A 44 27.73 39.57 -21.65
C PHE A 44 26.24 39.80 -21.91
N THR A 45 25.81 39.46 -23.11
CA THR A 45 24.41 39.33 -23.52
C THR A 45 23.73 38.27 -22.64
N GLY A 46 23.22 38.70 -21.49
CA GLY A 46 22.52 37.87 -20.51
C GLY A 46 21.05 37.58 -20.86
N ASP A 47 20.56 38.09 -21.99
CA ASP A 47 19.15 37.95 -22.39
C ASP A 47 18.85 36.60 -23.06
N THR A 48 19.77 36.03 -23.83
CA THR A 48 19.49 34.81 -24.58
C THR A 48 19.46 33.55 -23.70
N ARG A 49 20.26 33.51 -22.61
CA ARG A 49 20.18 32.41 -21.62
C ARG A 49 18.95 32.52 -20.71
N ARG A 50 18.47 33.73 -20.40
CA ARG A 50 17.23 33.94 -19.64
C ARG A 50 15.99 33.57 -20.44
N GLN A 51 15.97 33.87 -21.75
CA GLN A 51 14.86 33.47 -22.62
C GLN A 51 14.85 31.97 -22.94
N GLN A 52 16.01 31.31 -23.03
CA GLN A 52 16.06 29.84 -23.21
C GLN A 52 15.68 29.07 -21.94
N ALA A 53 15.95 29.59 -20.75
CA ALA A 53 15.49 28.98 -19.50
C ALA A 53 13.97 29.10 -19.30
N GLY A 54 13.35 30.21 -19.73
CA GLY A 54 11.90 30.40 -19.69
C GLY A 54 11.13 29.60 -20.74
N ALA A 55 11.75 29.29 -21.88
CA ALA A 55 11.10 28.57 -22.98
C ALA A 55 11.20 27.02 -22.88
N MET A 56 12.07 26.48 -22.01
CA MET A 56 12.14 25.03 -21.76
C MET A 56 11.20 24.52 -20.64
N TYR A 57 10.47 25.41 -19.95
CA TYR A 57 9.35 25.03 -19.09
C TYR A 57 8.09 24.79 -19.96
N SER A 58 8.21 23.86 -20.91
CA SER A 58 7.07 23.31 -21.62
C SER A 58 6.16 22.65 -20.59
N GLN A 59 4.90 23.10 -20.56
CA GLN A 59 3.77 22.66 -19.73
C GLN A 59 3.47 21.16 -19.84
N ARG A 60 4.39 20.30 -19.42
CA ARG A 60 4.08 18.92 -19.10
C ARG A 60 3.36 18.96 -17.78
N LYS A 61 2.03 18.91 -17.84
CA LYS A 61 1.15 18.62 -16.70
C LYS A 61 1.85 17.54 -15.87
N ARG A 62 2.26 17.87 -14.66
CA ARG A 62 3.00 16.93 -13.78
C ARG A 62 2.11 15.71 -13.60
N MET A 63 2.44 14.62 -14.27
CA MET A 63 1.78 13.33 -14.13
C MET A 63 2.69 12.43 -13.31
N ILE A 64 2.10 11.44 -12.66
CA ILE A 64 2.86 10.35 -12.04
C ILE A 64 3.73 9.72 -13.13
N ASP A 65 5.03 9.60 -12.87
CA ASP A 65 5.97 8.98 -13.78
C ASP A 65 5.78 7.45 -13.75
N LEU A 66 4.90 6.97 -14.63
CA LEU A 66 4.56 5.56 -14.76
C LEU A 66 5.77 4.72 -15.19
N GLU A 67 6.69 5.29 -15.98
CA GLU A 67 7.89 4.60 -16.46
C GLU A 67 8.89 4.44 -15.32
N ALA A 68 9.11 5.49 -14.52
CA ALA A 68 9.95 5.40 -13.33
C ALA A 68 9.42 4.36 -12.34
N ILE A 69 8.11 4.37 -12.04
CA ILE A 69 7.50 3.38 -11.13
C ILE A 69 7.63 1.96 -11.68
N ALA A 70 7.39 1.77 -12.99
CA ALA A 70 7.54 0.47 -13.62
C ALA A 70 8.98 -0.04 -13.55
N SER A 71 9.95 0.82 -13.86
CA SER A 71 11.38 0.51 -13.78
C SER A 71 11.81 0.18 -12.35
N ASP A 72 11.49 1.02 -11.37
CA ASP A 72 11.86 0.85 -9.96
C ASP A 72 11.26 -0.42 -9.34
N SER A 73 10.10 -0.83 -9.84
CA SER A 73 9.39 -2.03 -9.36
C SER A 73 9.71 -3.28 -10.19
N GLY A 74 10.56 -3.17 -11.22
CA GLY A 74 10.92 -4.29 -12.10
C GLY A 74 9.75 -4.83 -12.93
N LEU A 75 8.73 -4.04 -13.24
CA LEU A 75 7.61 -4.49 -14.06
C LEU A 75 8.09 -4.80 -15.49
N GLU A 76 7.64 -5.94 -16.04
CA GLU A 76 7.90 -6.34 -17.42
C GLU A 76 7.35 -5.30 -18.41
N ASP A 77 8.00 -5.17 -19.57
CA ASP A 77 7.56 -4.26 -20.64
C ASP A 77 6.16 -4.66 -21.12
N PRO A 78 5.16 -3.75 -21.10
CA PRO A 78 3.80 -4.08 -21.48
C PRO A 78 3.65 -4.55 -22.93
N ASN A 79 4.61 -4.27 -23.81
CA ASN A 79 4.63 -4.73 -25.20
C ASN A 79 5.17 -6.16 -25.35
N GLU A 80 5.92 -6.65 -24.35
CA GLU A 80 6.46 -8.01 -24.31
C GLU A 80 5.50 -8.99 -23.59
N VAL A 81 4.54 -8.46 -22.83
CA VAL A 81 3.56 -9.25 -22.09
C VAL A 81 2.51 -9.85 -23.04
N CYS A 82 2.59 -11.17 -23.25
CA CYS A 82 1.53 -11.95 -23.88
C CYS A 82 0.57 -12.48 -22.81
N TRP A 83 -0.43 -11.68 -22.42
CA TRP A 83 -1.41 -12.08 -21.41
C TRP A 83 -2.66 -12.71 -22.03
N SER A 84 -3.13 -13.79 -21.42
CA SER A 84 -4.47 -14.33 -21.61
C SER A 84 -4.96 -14.90 -20.28
N ASP A 85 -6.22 -14.63 -19.93
CA ASP A 85 -6.82 -15.13 -18.69
C ASP A 85 -6.88 -16.67 -18.61
N THR A 86 -6.62 -17.36 -19.73
CA THR A 86 -6.54 -18.83 -19.82
C THR A 86 -5.16 -19.39 -19.48
N ILE A 87 -4.11 -18.57 -19.45
CA ILE A 87 -2.72 -19.02 -19.19
C ILE A 87 -2.54 -19.30 -17.70
N VAL A 88 -2.99 -18.37 -16.85
CA VAL A 88 -2.92 -18.49 -15.39
C VAL A 88 -4.32 -18.29 -14.82
N LEU A 89 -4.85 -19.34 -14.19
CA LEU A 89 -6.19 -19.32 -13.63
C LEU A 89 -6.28 -18.25 -12.54
N LEU A 90 -7.46 -17.64 -12.39
CA LEU A 90 -7.63 -16.48 -11.52
C LEU A 90 -7.18 -16.74 -10.06
N HIS A 91 -7.47 -17.92 -9.53
CA HIS A 91 -7.10 -18.32 -8.16
C HIS A 91 -5.62 -18.65 -7.98
N GLU A 92 -4.86 -18.82 -9.07
CA GLU A 92 -3.42 -19.11 -9.03
C GLU A 92 -2.56 -17.82 -9.06
N ARG A 93 -3.19 -16.67 -9.24
CA ARG A 93 -2.50 -15.37 -9.40
C ARG A 93 -2.06 -14.79 -8.06
N GLY A 94 -1.08 -15.38 -7.39
CA GLY A 94 -0.54 -14.84 -6.14
C GLY A 94 0.65 -13.91 -6.37
N VAL A 95 0.63 -12.76 -5.71
CA VAL A 95 1.74 -11.79 -5.71
C VAL A 95 2.56 -11.91 -4.44
N ASP A 96 3.89 -11.85 -4.56
CA ASP A 96 4.78 -11.73 -3.42
C ASP A 96 4.48 -10.42 -2.67
N LEU A 97 4.05 -10.54 -1.41
CA LEU A 97 3.74 -9.40 -0.56
C LEU A 97 4.94 -8.45 -0.38
N TYR A 98 6.18 -8.96 -0.35
CA TYR A 98 7.36 -8.11 -0.23
C TYR A 98 7.53 -7.21 -1.46
N TRP A 99 7.35 -7.78 -2.66
CA TRP A 99 7.31 -7.00 -3.89
C TRP A 99 6.19 -5.97 -3.85
N LEU A 100 4.96 -6.36 -3.48
CA LEU A 100 3.82 -5.45 -3.43
C LEU A 100 4.06 -4.28 -2.47
N LEU A 101 4.64 -4.55 -1.31
CA LEU A 101 4.98 -3.50 -0.34
C LEU A 101 5.98 -2.48 -0.93
N ASN A 102 6.99 -2.96 -1.65
CA ASN A 102 7.98 -2.09 -2.28
C ASN A 102 7.41 -1.33 -3.48
N PHE A 103 6.55 -1.96 -4.28
CA PHE A 103 5.81 -1.29 -5.35
C PHE A 103 5.01 -0.11 -4.81
N VAL A 104 4.19 -0.32 -3.77
CA VAL A 104 3.37 0.77 -3.21
C VAL A 104 4.25 1.85 -2.55
N ARG A 105 5.43 1.49 -2.01
CA ARG A 105 6.40 2.47 -1.48
C ARG A 105 7.00 3.34 -2.58
N ALA A 106 7.40 2.74 -3.71
CA ALA A 106 7.92 3.48 -4.85
C ALA A 106 6.88 4.51 -5.36
N VAL A 107 5.60 4.11 -5.40
CA VAL A 107 4.50 5.04 -5.71
C VAL A 107 4.44 6.18 -4.70
N ASN A 108 4.48 5.88 -3.39
CA ASN A 108 4.48 6.91 -2.35
C ASN A 108 5.65 7.87 -2.48
N ASP A 109 6.85 7.35 -2.70
CA ASP A 109 8.06 8.17 -2.79
C ASP A 109 8.00 9.14 -3.98
N GLN A 110 7.44 8.70 -5.10
CA GLN A 110 7.15 9.55 -6.26
C GLN A 110 6.15 10.67 -5.92
N LEU A 111 5.02 10.33 -5.28
CA LEU A 111 4.03 11.35 -4.86
C LEU A 111 4.67 12.37 -3.90
N ARG A 112 5.46 11.92 -2.92
CA ARG A 112 6.15 12.80 -1.97
C ARG A 112 7.24 13.63 -2.64
N SER A 113 7.89 13.13 -3.68
CA SER A 113 8.83 13.94 -4.47
C SER A 113 8.11 15.07 -5.19
N MET A 114 6.99 14.77 -5.87
CA MET A 114 6.19 15.76 -6.57
C MET A 114 5.68 16.87 -5.63
N GLU A 115 5.23 16.49 -4.42
CA GLU A 115 4.80 17.44 -3.39
C GLU A 115 5.95 18.33 -2.92
N ARG A 116 7.13 17.76 -2.64
CA ARG A 116 8.32 18.53 -2.24
C ARG A 116 8.71 19.53 -3.33
N GLU A 117 8.79 19.09 -4.58
CA GLU A 117 9.14 19.93 -5.72
C GLU A 117 8.12 21.06 -5.93
N TYR A 118 6.83 20.78 -5.72
CA TYR A 118 5.79 21.82 -5.75
C TYR A 118 6.07 22.87 -4.67
N LEU A 119 6.27 22.45 -3.41
CA LEU A 119 6.45 23.36 -2.28
C LEU A 119 7.74 24.17 -2.39
N GLU A 120 8.80 23.56 -2.92
CA GLU A 120 10.06 24.25 -3.20
C GLU A 120 9.88 25.32 -4.29
N GLN A 121 9.19 25.00 -5.39
CA GLN A 121 8.89 25.97 -6.44
C GLN A 121 7.95 27.08 -5.93
N GLU A 122 6.94 26.74 -5.12
CA GLU A 122 6.04 27.73 -4.49
C GLU A 122 6.83 28.73 -3.65
N ARG A 123 7.69 28.24 -2.75
CA ARG A 123 8.56 29.10 -1.92
C ARG A 123 9.49 29.94 -2.78
N ALA A 124 10.08 29.35 -3.81
CA ALA A 124 10.98 30.06 -4.70
C ALA A 124 10.26 31.18 -5.47
N SER A 125 9.02 30.95 -5.92
CA SER A 125 8.19 31.94 -6.62
C SER A 125 7.80 33.14 -5.77
N LEU A 126 7.81 33.01 -4.44
CA LEU A 126 7.53 34.10 -3.50
C LEU A 126 8.77 34.96 -3.20
N ILE A 127 9.98 34.44 -3.40
CA ILE A 127 11.23 35.07 -2.94
C ILE A 127 12.08 35.57 -4.11
N VAL A 128 12.02 34.89 -5.25
CA VAL A 128 12.90 35.16 -6.40
C VAL A 128 12.08 35.64 -7.59
N ASP A 129 12.42 36.84 -8.09
CA ASP A 129 11.79 37.40 -9.27
C ASP A 129 11.94 36.48 -10.49
N ASN A 130 10.87 36.38 -11.29
CA ASN A 130 10.79 35.58 -12.53
C ASN A 130 10.77 34.05 -12.34
N ILE A 131 10.60 33.53 -11.12
CA ILE A 131 10.23 32.11 -10.94
C ILE A 131 8.71 31.98 -11.08
N PRO A 132 8.20 31.16 -12.03
CA PRO A 132 6.76 30.96 -12.16
C PRO A 132 6.20 30.20 -10.94
N ALA A 133 4.97 30.52 -10.55
CA ALA A 133 4.23 29.71 -9.59
C ALA A 133 4.15 28.25 -10.07
N PRO A 134 4.18 27.26 -9.16
CA PRO A 134 4.08 25.86 -9.55
C PRO A 134 2.74 25.57 -10.21
N GLU A 135 2.76 24.62 -11.15
CA GLU A 135 1.52 24.05 -11.67
C GLU A 135 0.80 23.26 -10.55
N PRO A 136 -0.55 23.27 -10.52
CA PRO A 136 -1.30 22.44 -9.58
C PRO A 136 -0.91 20.97 -9.68
N LEU A 137 -0.76 20.33 -8.52
CA LEU A 137 -0.58 18.88 -8.46
C LEU A 137 -1.80 18.16 -9.07
N PRO A 138 -1.61 16.99 -9.71
CA PRO A 138 -2.71 16.22 -10.28
C PRO A 138 -3.55 15.50 -9.22
N PHE A 139 -3.16 15.54 -7.94
CA PHE A 139 -3.81 14.94 -6.77
C PHE A 139 -3.79 15.91 -5.59
N ALA A 140 -4.56 15.62 -4.54
CA ALA A 140 -4.57 16.46 -3.35
C ALA A 140 -3.25 16.34 -2.58
N PHE A 141 -2.89 17.39 -1.84
CA PHE A 141 -1.77 17.30 -0.90
C PHE A 141 -2.04 16.25 0.17
N ASN A 142 -1.03 15.45 0.46
CA ASN A 142 -1.11 14.30 1.36
C ASN A 142 -2.13 13.25 0.94
N GLU A 143 -2.36 13.09 -0.37
CA GLU A 143 -3.18 12.01 -0.92
C GLU A 143 -2.76 10.67 -0.31
N GLU A 144 -3.73 9.92 0.22
CA GLU A 144 -3.48 8.57 0.74
C GLU A 144 -3.46 7.55 -0.39
N ILE A 145 -2.53 6.60 -0.33
CA ILE A 145 -2.47 5.52 -1.31
C ILE A 145 -3.48 4.45 -0.92
N THR A 146 -4.70 4.63 -1.43
CA THR A 146 -5.78 3.65 -1.34
C THR A 146 -5.75 2.71 -2.54
N PRO A 147 -6.38 1.52 -2.47
CA PRO A 147 -6.59 0.66 -3.63
C PRO A 147 -7.26 1.40 -4.80
N ARG A 148 -8.26 2.24 -4.52
CA ARG A 148 -8.93 3.06 -5.53
C ARG A 148 -7.96 3.99 -6.25
N PHE A 149 -7.13 4.71 -5.48
CA PHE A 149 -6.11 5.59 -6.04
C PHE A 149 -5.16 4.82 -6.97
N LEU A 150 -4.62 3.69 -6.50
CA LEU A 150 -3.70 2.86 -7.29
C LEU A 150 -4.38 2.34 -8.57
N VAL A 151 -5.60 1.82 -8.47
CA VAL A 151 -6.28 1.25 -9.63
C VAL A 151 -6.50 2.30 -10.70
N GLN A 152 -7.06 3.46 -10.32
CA GLN A 152 -7.46 4.51 -11.24
C GLN A 152 -6.28 5.26 -11.85
N ASN A 153 -5.27 5.59 -11.05
CA ASN A 153 -4.19 6.49 -11.47
C ASN A 153 -2.92 5.77 -11.91
N LEU A 154 -2.80 4.48 -11.61
CA LEU A 154 -1.56 3.73 -11.86
C LEU A 154 -1.81 2.41 -12.58
N ILE A 155 -2.55 1.46 -11.98
CA ILE A 155 -2.68 0.10 -12.50
C ILE A 155 -3.38 0.06 -13.85
N VAL A 156 -4.55 0.70 -13.98
CA VAL A 156 -5.28 0.75 -15.26
C VAL A 156 -4.43 1.42 -16.34
N PRO A 157 -3.79 2.59 -16.11
CA PRO A 157 -2.82 3.15 -17.05
C PRO A 157 -1.66 2.22 -17.41
N LEU A 158 -1.02 1.58 -16.42
CA LEU A 158 0.13 0.68 -16.61
C LEU A 158 -0.21 -0.59 -17.40
N THR A 159 -1.47 -1.01 -17.42
CA THR A 159 -1.93 -2.25 -18.05
C THR A 159 -2.81 -2.01 -19.27
N LYS A 160 -3.03 -0.74 -19.64
CA LYS A 160 -3.90 -0.31 -20.74
C LYS A 160 -3.55 -0.95 -22.09
N VAL A 161 -2.27 -1.16 -22.35
CA VAL A 161 -1.77 -1.67 -23.65
C VAL A 161 -2.31 -3.07 -23.96
N PHE A 162 -2.44 -3.94 -22.96
CA PHE A 162 -2.89 -5.32 -23.13
C PHE A 162 -4.22 -5.64 -22.40
N ALA A 163 -4.80 -4.67 -21.69
CA ALA A 163 -6.08 -4.80 -20.98
C ALA A 163 -6.16 -6.01 -20.02
N GLY A 164 -5.09 -6.26 -19.27
CA GLY A 164 -5.00 -7.35 -18.29
C GLY A 164 -4.71 -6.88 -16.86
N PRO A 165 -4.54 -7.81 -15.91
CA PRO A 165 -4.21 -7.49 -14.51
C PRO A 165 -2.76 -6.98 -14.38
N LEU A 166 -2.46 -6.27 -13.29
CA LEU A 166 -1.07 -5.91 -12.96
C LEU A 166 -0.20 -7.15 -12.79
N TYR A 167 -0.78 -8.25 -12.29
CA TYR A 167 -0.14 -9.55 -12.16
C TYR A 167 0.63 -9.98 -13.42
N ALA A 168 0.11 -9.68 -14.60
CA ALA A 168 0.72 -10.05 -15.89
C ALA A 168 2.06 -9.37 -16.15
N ARG A 169 2.37 -8.26 -15.45
CA ARG A 169 3.62 -7.50 -15.57
C ARG A 169 4.62 -7.78 -14.45
N LEU A 170 4.27 -8.59 -13.45
CA LEU A 170 5.17 -8.84 -12.32
C LEU A 170 6.42 -9.60 -12.80
N PRO A 171 7.61 -9.39 -12.22
CA PRO A 171 8.71 -10.33 -12.40
C PRO A 171 8.27 -11.77 -12.11
N ILE A 172 8.76 -12.75 -12.87
CA ILE A 172 8.35 -14.16 -12.71
C ILE A 172 8.63 -14.69 -11.30
N GLU A 173 9.69 -14.22 -10.65
CA GLU A 173 10.06 -14.55 -9.27
C GLU A 173 9.12 -13.95 -8.21
N CYS A 174 8.31 -12.96 -8.58
CA CYS A 174 7.30 -12.35 -7.72
C CYS A 174 5.90 -12.92 -7.95
N ARG A 175 5.76 -13.93 -8.83
CA ARG A 175 4.53 -14.67 -9.10
C ARG A 175 4.57 -16.02 -8.39
N GLY A 176 3.48 -16.41 -7.75
CA GLY A 176 3.38 -17.72 -7.10
C GLY A 176 1.94 -18.09 -6.74
N SER A 177 1.72 -19.32 -6.27
CA SER A 177 0.39 -19.75 -5.82
C SER A 177 0.03 -19.06 -4.51
N PRO A 178 -1.09 -18.33 -4.43
CA PRO A 178 -1.50 -17.66 -3.22
C PRO A 178 -2.01 -18.68 -2.20
N SER A 179 -1.64 -18.45 -0.95
CA SER A 179 -2.13 -19.25 0.19
C SER A 179 -3.25 -18.56 0.96
N ARG A 180 -3.54 -17.30 0.60
CA ARG A 180 -4.45 -16.41 1.33
C ARG A 180 -5.11 -15.46 0.35
N PHE A 181 -6.42 -15.33 0.46
CA PHE A 181 -7.20 -14.26 -0.17
C PHE A 181 -7.27 -13.08 0.79
N VAL A 182 -7.01 -11.86 0.31
CA VAL A 182 -7.03 -10.64 1.13
C VAL A 182 -8.30 -9.84 0.84
N SER A 183 -9.27 -9.90 1.76
CA SER A 183 -10.45 -9.04 1.74
C SER A 183 -10.13 -7.71 2.43
N HIS A 184 -10.25 -6.61 1.70
CA HIS A 184 -9.91 -5.28 2.18
C HIS A 184 -10.79 -4.21 1.52
N THR A 185 -10.80 -3.00 2.08
CA THR A 185 -11.58 -1.91 1.49
C THR A 185 -10.77 -1.09 0.50
N TRP A 186 -11.47 -0.59 -0.51
CA TRP A 186 -10.87 0.25 -1.55
C TRP A 186 -10.52 1.67 -1.12
N ASP A 187 -10.98 2.09 0.08
CA ASP A 187 -10.80 3.44 0.60
C ASP A 187 -9.88 3.46 1.84
N THR A 188 -9.34 2.31 2.26
CA THR A 188 -8.32 2.26 3.32
C THR A 188 -6.92 2.40 2.75
N SER A 189 -6.06 3.10 3.48
CA SER A 189 -4.66 3.24 3.09
C SER A 189 -3.91 1.90 3.08
N LEU A 190 -3.13 1.69 2.02
CA LEU A 190 -2.25 0.55 1.85
C LEU A 190 -0.91 0.72 2.59
N LEU A 191 -0.51 1.95 2.96
CA LEU A 191 0.80 2.26 3.55
C LEU A 191 0.82 3.28 4.71
N SER A 192 -0.31 3.75 5.23
CA SER A 192 -0.37 4.73 6.33
C SER A 192 0.04 4.14 7.68
N GLY A 193 1.35 3.93 7.87
CA GLY A 193 1.93 3.47 9.12
C GLY A 193 1.53 2.03 9.48
N PRO A 194 1.49 1.69 10.77
CA PRO A 194 1.28 0.32 11.20
C PRO A 194 -0.18 -0.15 11.05
N PHE A 195 -1.13 0.77 10.84
CA PHE A 195 -2.56 0.48 10.64
C PHE A 195 -2.96 0.33 9.17
N SER A 196 -2.01 0.01 8.29
CA SER A 196 -2.28 -0.15 6.86
C SER A 196 -2.56 -1.61 6.47
N THR A 197 -3.31 -1.80 5.38
CA THR A 197 -3.68 -3.14 4.89
C THR A 197 -2.46 -4.04 4.72
N LEU A 198 -1.39 -3.53 4.09
CA LEU A 198 -0.18 -4.31 3.83
C LEU A 198 0.67 -4.53 5.08
N ALA A 199 0.63 -3.61 6.05
CA ALA A 199 1.33 -3.80 7.32
C ALA A 199 0.75 -4.94 8.15
N ALA A 200 -0.58 -5.14 8.11
CA ALA A 200 -1.21 -6.27 8.78
C ALA A 200 -0.82 -7.62 8.17
N LEU A 201 -0.49 -7.68 6.88
CA LEU A 201 -0.25 -8.93 6.16
C LEU A 201 1.21 -9.42 6.24
N ARG A 202 2.10 -8.75 7.00
CA ARG A 202 3.53 -9.09 7.06
C ARG A 202 3.78 -10.59 7.26
N GLY A 203 4.69 -11.14 6.47
CA GLY A 203 5.05 -12.56 6.51
C GLY A 203 4.10 -13.50 5.76
N ALA A 204 3.11 -12.99 5.04
CA ALA A 204 2.18 -13.82 4.27
C ALA A 204 2.78 -14.47 2.99
N GLY A 205 3.97 -14.07 2.52
CA GLY A 205 4.52 -14.58 1.26
C GLY A 205 3.62 -14.23 0.08
N TYR A 206 3.15 -15.22 -0.69
CA TYR A 206 2.22 -15.00 -1.80
C TYR A 206 0.77 -14.85 -1.34
N VAL A 207 0.18 -13.73 -1.73
CA VAL A 207 -1.22 -13.37 -1.42
C VAL A 207 -2.00 -13.11 -2.69
N TRP A 208 -3.31 -13.34 -2.64
CA TRP A 208 -4.24 -12.89 -3.67
C TRP A 208 -4.92 -11.60 -3.19
N ILE A 209 -4.77 -10.51 -3.94
CA ILE A 209 -5.38 -9.22 -3.66
C ILE A 209 -5.92 -8.63 -4.96
N ASP A 210 -7.18 -8.19 -4.94
CA ASP A 210 -7.94 -7.87 -6.16
C ASP A 210 -7.24 -6.82 -7.06
N ILE A 211 -6.65 -5.77 -6.49
CA ILE A 211 -5.98 -4.69 -7.23
C ILE A 211 -4.82 -5.18 -8.11
N VAL A 212 -4.16 -6.29 -7.75
CA VAL A 212 -3.05 -6.85 -8.53
C VAL A 212 -3.51 -8.01 -9.38
N CYS A 213 -4.30 -8.91 -8.79
CA CYS A 213 -4.57 -10.25 -9.31
C CYS A 213 -5.78 -10.28 -10.26
N TYR A 214 -6.77 -9.42 -10.01
CA TYR A 214 -7.97 -9.31 -10.84
C TYR A 214 -7.76 -8.37 -12.02
N ASN A 215 -8.39 -8.68 -13.16
CA ASN A 215 -8.28 -7.83 -14.35
C ASN A 215 -9.17 -6.59 -14.20
N GLN A 216 -8.55 -5.45 -13.89
CA GLN A 216 -9.24 -4.18 -13.63
C GLN A 216 -9.90 -3.54 -14.86
N HIS A 217 -9.71 -4.13 -16.06
CA HIS A 217 -10.39 -3.71 -17.28
C HIS A 217 -11.71 -4.45 -17.51
N ARG A 218 -12.02 -5.47 -16.70
CA ARG A 218 -13.22 -6.30 -16.82
C ARG A 218 -14.16 -6.03 -15.65
N ALA A 219 -15.44 -5.82 -15.95
CA ALA A 219 -16.50 -5.63 -14.94
C ALA A 219 -17.46 -6.82 -14.83
N GLU A 220 -17.27 -7.85 -15.66
CA GLU A 220 -18.19 -8.97 -15.78
C GLU A 220 -17.91 -10.04 -14.71
N SER A 221 -18.96 -10.59 -14.08
CA SER A 221 -18.91 -11.79 -13.23
C SER A 221 -18.03 -11.73 -11.97
N ILE A 222 -17.68 -10.54 -11.47
CA ILE A 222 -16.85 -10.36 -10.27
C ILE A 222 -17.32 -11.22 -9.09
N ALA A 223 -18.62 -11.22 -8.78
CA ALA A 223 -19.15 -11.97 -7.64
C ALA A 223 -18.91 -13.50 -7.77
N THR A 224 -19.13 -14.05 -8.96
CA THR A 224 -18.91 -15.47 -9.26
C THR A 224 -17.42 -15.81 -9.20
N ASP A 225 -16.59 -14.96 -9.80
CA ASP A 225 -15.14 -15.11 -9.81
C ASP A 225 -14.59 -15.11 -8.37
N MET A 226 -14.99 -14.15 -7.55
CA MET A 226 -14.50 -14.02 -6.17
C MET A 226 -14.86 -15.25 -5.34
N LYS A 227 -16.08 -15.79 -5.50
CA LYS A 227 -16.47 -17.02 -4.83
C LYS A 227 -15.55 -18.19 -5.21
N ALA A 228 -15.29 -18.37 -6.50
CA ALA A 228 -14.42 -19.45 -6.99
C ALA A 228 -12.96 -19.29 -6.52
N VAL A 229 -12.47 -18.05 -6.46
CA VAL A 229 -11.13 -17.76 -5.93
C VAL A 229 -11.04 -18.10 -4.44
N VAL A 230 -12.00 -17.64 -3.63
CA VAL A 230 -12.04 -17.91 -2.20
C VAL A 230 -12.16 -19.41 -1.93
N GLU A 231 -12.99 -20.11 -2.68
CA GLU A 231 -13.13 -21.57 -2.62
C GLU A 231 -11.80 -22.28 -2.90
N SER A 232 -11.12 -21.91 -3.99
CA SER A 232 -9.88 -22.56 -4.39
C SER A 232 -8.71 -22.26 -3.44
N ILE A 233 -8.62 -21.06 -2.89
CA ILE A 233 -7.54 -20.70 -1.95
C ILE A 233 -7.80 -21.30 -0.57
N GLY A 234 -9.06 -21.35 -0.13
CA GLY A 234 -9.48 -21.97 1.13
C GLY A 234 -9.12 -21.19 2.40
N GLU A 235 -8.51 -20.01 2.29
CA GLU A 235 -8.20 -19.14 3.43
C GLU A 235 -8.44 -17.65 3.09
N LEU A 236 -9.27 -16.98 3.89
CA LEU A 236 -9.64 -15.56 3.80
C LEU A 236 -8.97 -14.78 4.94
N HIS A 237 -8.22 -13.75 4.60
CA HIS A 237 -7.58 -12.81 5.52
C HIS A 237 -8.28 -11.46 5.46
N ILE A 238 -8.71 -10.95 6.61
CA ILE A 238 -9.32 -9.63 6.75
C ILE A 238 -8.41 -8.78 7.65
N PRO A 239 -7.64 -7.83 7.10
CA PRO A 239 -6.82 -6.91 7.87
C PRO A 239 -7.66 -6.06 8.83
N LEU A 240 -7.36 -6.13 10.12
CA LEU A 240 -8.03 -5.32 11.15
C LEU A 240 -7.40 -3.93 11.22
N ILE A 241 -7.73 -3.11 10.22
CA ILE A 241 -7.32 -1.70 10.11
C ILE A 241 -8.48 -0.77 10.52
N GLY A 242 -9.17 -1.14 11.59
CA GLY A 242 -10.43 -0.53 12.04
C GLY A 242 -11.68 -1.30 11.62
N ILE A 243 -12.80 -0.59 11.44
CA ILE A 243 -14.11 -1.19 11.06
C ILE A 243 -14.33 -1.29 9.55
N ALA A 244 -13.47 -0.63 8.77
CA ALA A 244 -13.72 -0.36 7.37
C ALA A 244 -14.15 -1.61 6.57
N PRO A 245 -13.50 -2.80 6.72
CA PRO A 245 -13.95 -3.99 5.99
C PRO A 245 -15.42 -4.34 6.24
N PHE A 246 -15.90 -4.19 7.47
CA PHE A 246 -17.26 -4.56 7.84
C PHE A 246 -18.31 -3.47 7.52
N GLU A 247 -17.85 -2.27 7.15
CA GLU A 247 -18.71 -1.22 6.62
C GLU A 247 -18.91 -1.34 5.11
N ARG A 248 -18.24 -2.29 4.45
CA ARG A 248 -18.30 -2.47 2.99
C ARG A 248 -18.98 -3.78 2.62
N LEU A 249 -20.06 -3.67 1.86
CA LEU A 249 -20.88 -4.82 1.52
C LEU A 249 -20.14 -5.86 0.67
N TRP A 250 -19.21 -5.42 -0.18
CA TRP A 250 -18.36 -6.32 -0.96
C TRP A 250 -17.40 -7.15 -0.09
N CYS A 251 -16.82 -6.58 0.97
CA CYS A 251 -16.02 -7.36 1.92
C CYS A 251 -16.89 -8.36 2.71
N LEU A 252 -18.14 -7.97 3.03
CA LEU A 252 -19.12 -8.88 3.63
C LEU A 252 -19.53 -10.02 2.69
N TRP A 253 -19.61 -9.75 1.38
CA TRP A 253 -19.82 -10.78 0.35
C TRP A 253 -18.66 -11.77 0.30
N GLU A 254 -17.41 -11.31 0.35
CA GLU A 254 -16.22 -12.18 0.39
C GLU A 254 -16.21 -13.05 1.65
N LEU A 255 -16.60 -12.48 2.80
CA LEU A 255 -16.79 -13.22 4.04
C LEU A 255 -17.91 -14.27 3.93
N LEU A 256 -19.04 -13.92 3.30
CA LEU A 256 -20.10 -14.87 3.01
C LEU A 256 -19.59 -16.01 2.11
N CYS A 257 -18.86 -15.69 1.05
CA CYS A 257 -18.26 -16.70 0.17
C CYS A 257 -17.40 -17.67 0.97
N ALA A 258 -16.49 -17.15 1.82
CA ALA A 258 -15.64 -17.97 2.67
C ALA A 258 -16.46 -18.85 3.63
N HIS A 259 -17.52 -18.30 4.24
CA HIS A 259 -18.43 -19.07 5.08
C HIS A 259 -19.09 -20.23 4.33
N THR A 260 -19.67 -19.95 3.15
CA THR A 260 -20.42 -20.94 2.37
C THR A 260 -19.57 -22.12 1.89
N VAL A 261 -18.28 -21.88 1.63
CA VAL A 261 -17.33 -22.91 1.18
C VAL A 261 -16.48 -23.47 2.33
N ASN A 262 -16.81 -23.11 3.57
CA ASN A 262 -16.07 -23.50 4.77
C ASN A 262 -14.56 -23.18 4.70
N ALA A 263 -14.20 -22.08 4.04
CA ALA A 263 -12.85 -21.56 4.03
C ALA A 263 -12.46 -21.04 5.41
N LYS A 264 -11.18 -21.13 5.75
CA LYS A 264 -10.65 -20.60 7.00
C LYS A 264 -10.66 -19.08 6.95
N VAL A 265 -11.34 -18.44 7.90
CA VAL A 265 -11.34 -16.98 8.03
C VAL A 265 -10.40 -16.56 9.15
N LYS A 266 -9.50 -15.60 8.86
CA LYS A 266 -8.58 -15.01 9.84
C LYS A 266 -8.71 -13.50 9.82
N ILE A 267 -9.04 -12.92 10.97
CA ILE A 267 -8.84 -11.49 11.23
C ILE A 267 -7.35 -11.28 11.50
N VAL A 268 -6.71 -10.42 10.71
CA VAL A 268 -5.27 -10.21 10.76
C VAL A 268 -4.97 -8.91 11.50
N GLU A 269 -4.37 -9.03 12.67
CA GLU A 269 -3.97 -7.88 13.49
C GLU A 269 -2.70 -7.23 12.93
N PRO A 270 -2.62 -5.89 12.89
CA PRO A 270 -1.35 -5.22 12.62
C PRO A 270 -0.37 -5.40 13.79
N GLU A 271 0.94 -5.34 13.50
CA GLU A 271 2.01 -5.33 14.50
C GLU A 271 2.04 -3.98 15.25
N VAL A 272 1.08 -3.77 16.16
CA VAL A 272 0.93 -2.57 17.00
C VAL A 272 0.92 -2.91 18.47
N THR A 273 0.86 -1.88 19.33
CA THR A 273 0.77 -2.10 20.77
C THR A 273 -0.56 -2.75 21.14
N GLN A 274 -0.60 -3.47 22.27
CA GLN A 274 -1.85 -4.01 22.82
C GLN A 274 -2.90 -2.91 23.07
N TYR A 275 -2.46 -1.70 23.43
CA TYR A 275 -3.33 -0.54 23.60
C TYR A 275 -4.06 -0.19 22.31
N ASP A 276 -3.33 -0.12 21.19
CA ASP A 276 -3.88 0.18 19.88
C ASP A 276 -4.86 -0.89 19.41
N LEU A 277 -4.54 -2.18 19.61
CA LEU A 277 -5.46 -3.29 19.34
C LEU A 277 -6.75 -3.16 20.14
N GLY A 278 -6.64 -2.87 21.45
CA GLY A 278 -7.78 -2.66 22.34
C GLY A 278 -8.66 -1.49 21.90
N MET A 279 -8.05 -0.38 21.46
CA MET A 279 -8.79 0.76 20.91
C MET A 279 -9.52 0.42 19.61
N MET A 280 -8.85 -0.25 18.66
CA MET A 280 -9.48 -0.69 17.41
C MET A 280 -10.67 -1.61 17.69
N MET A 281 -10.57 -2.44 18.72
CA MET A 281 -11.65 -3.32 19.10
C MET A 281 -12.83 -2.65 19.76
N ARG A 282 -12.55 -1.73 20.67
CA ARG A 282 -13.60 -0.86 21.20
C ARG A 282 -14.28 -0.10 20.08
N TYR A 283 -13.50 0.45 19.16
CA TYR A 283 -14.00 1.16 17.99
C TYR A 283 -14.89 0.24 17.13
N PHE A 284 -14.49 -1.01 16.88
CA PHE A 284 -15.32 -2.00 16.22
C PHE A 284 -16.66 -2.25 16.93
N ARG A 285 -16.63 -2.54 18.23
CA ARG A 285 -17.85 -2.78 19.02
C ARG A 285 -18.79 -1.58 19.01
N GLU A 286 -18.24 -0.37 19.08
CA GLU A 286 -19.02 0.87 19.12
C GLU A 286 -19.58 1.28 17.75
N LYS A 287 -18.88 0.95 16.66
CA LYS A 287 -19.19 1.48 15.33
C LYS A 287 -19.82 0.48 14.37
N PHE A 288 -19.49 -0.81 14.44
CA PHE A 288 -20.18 -1.81 13.62
C PHE A 288 -21.65 -1.93 14.03
N LYS A 289 -22.56 -1.50 13.16
CA LYS A 289 -24.01 -1.51 13.44
C LYS A 289 -24.69 -2.75 12.89
N SER A 290 -24.64 -2.94 11.57
CA SER A 290 -25.27 -4.07 10.88
C SER A 290 -24.76 -4.19 9.44
N VAL A 291 -24.79 -5.41 8.90
CA VAL A 291 -24.60 -5.69 7.47
C VAL A 291 -25.62 -4.96 6.59
N GLU A 292 -26.82 -4.70 7.11
CA GLU A 292 -27.91 -4.05 6.37
C GLU A 292 -27.56 -2.62 5.94
N ILE A 293 -26.79 -1.90 6.77
CA ILE A 293 -26.39 -0.52 6.49
C ILE A 293 -24.99 -0.42 5.85
N ALA A 294 -24.37 -1.55 5.50
CA ALA A 294 -23.07 -1.54 4.86
C ALA A 294 -23.10 -0.80 3.51
N ALA A 295 -22.02 -0.08 3.24
CA ALA A 295 -21.87 0.74 2.06
C ALA A 295 -21.54 -0.11 0.82
N THR A 296 -22.18 0.24 -0.28
CA THR A 296 -21.84 -0.13 -1.65
C THR A 296 -22.31 0.98 -2.57
N THR A 297 -21.62 1.15 -3.69
CA THR A 297 -21.89 2.18 -4.70
C THR A 297 -23.01 1.78 -5.65
N LEU A 298 -23.27 0.47 -5.82
CA LEU A 298 -24.28 -0.04 -6.74
C LEU A 298 -25.50 -0.55 -5.96
N PRO A 299 -26.71 -0.02 -6.23
CA PRO A 299 -27.95 -0.52 -5.61
C PRO A 299 -28.21 -2.01 -5.90
N GLU A 300 -27.92 -2.47 -7.11
CA GLU A 300 -28.16 -3.86 -7.54
C GLU A 300 -27.30 -4.84 -6.75
N ASP A 301 -26.02 -4.51 -6.51
CA ASP A 301 -25.13 -5.30 -5.65
C ASP A 301 -25.70 -5.39 -4.23
N ARG A 302 -26.32 -4.32 -3.74
CA ARG A 302 -26.92 -4.31 -2.40
C ARG A 302 -28.04 -5.32 -2.28
N GLU A 303 -28.97 -5.29 -3.22
CA GLU A 303 -30.10 -6.20 -3.22
C GLU A 303 -29.63 -7.66 -3.30
N GLN A 304 -28.70 -7.95 -4.22
CA GLN A 304 -28.19 -9.30 -4.43
C GLN A 304 -27.39 -9.83 -3.23
N ILE A 305 -26.45 -9.04 -2.71
CA ILE A 305 -25.61 -9.47 -1.57
C ILE A 305 -26.44 -9.62 -0.31
N LEU A 306 -27.35 -8.67 -0.01
CA LEU A 306 -28.21 -8.79 1.18
C LEU A 306 -29.17 -9.98 1.06
N ALA A 307 -29.74 -10.22 -0.12
CA ALA A 307 -30.58 -11.41 -0.35
C ALA A 307 -29.78 -12.71 -0.12
N ALA A 308 -28.53 -12.78 -0.60
CA ALA A 308 -27.67 -13.93 -0.37
C ALA A 308 -27.31 -14.11 1.11
N ILE A 309 -27.01 -13.03 1.83
CA ILE A 309 -26.76 -13.04 3.29
C ILE A 309 -28.00 -13.55 4.03
N VAL A 310 -29.20 -13.08 3.68
CA VAL A 310 -30.45 -13.53 4.30
C VAL A 310 -30.72 -15.00 3.96
N SER A 311 -30.45 -15.42 2.73
CA SER A 311 -30.60 -16.83 2.33
C SER A 311 -29.70 -17.77 3.15
N GLU A 312 -28.44 -17.37 3.38
CA GLU A 312 -27.46 -18.21 4.10
C GLU A 312 -27.69 -18.18 5.62
N PHE A 313 -27.80 -16.99 6.22
CA PHE A 313 -27.90 -16.84 7.67
C PHE A 313 -29.34 -16.85 8.20
N GLY A 314 -30.33 -16.79 7.31
CA GLY A 314 -31.76 -16.66 7.62
C GLY A 314 -32.22 -15.24 7.97
N SER A 315 -31.31 -14.32 8.30
CA SER A 315 -31.59 -12.89 8.55
C SER A 315 -30.29 -12.08 8.65
N THR A 316 -30.36 -10.77 8.39
CA THR A 316 -29.24 -9.84 8.61
C THR A 316 -28.78 -9.84 10.08
N ARG A 317 -29.71 -9.91 11.04
CA ARG A 317 -29.37 -9.98 12.48
C ARG A 317 -28.46 -11.18 12.82
N ARG A 318 -28.76 -12.36 12.27
CA ARG A 318 -27.93 -13.56 12.48
C ARG A 318 -26.55 -13.43 11.81
N ALA A 319 -26.47 -12.78 10.65
CA ALA A 319 -25.20 -12.45 10.03
C ALA A 319 -24.39 -11.48 10.91
N ASP A 320 -25.03 -10.47 11.49
CA ASP A 320 -24.37 -9.54 12.41
C ASP A 320 -23.84 -10.25 13.66
N GLU A 321 -24.61 -11.18 14.24
CA GLU A 321 -24.18 -12.03 15.36
C GLU A 321 -23.00 -12.94 14.97
N TYR A 322 -23.00 -13.47 13.75
CA TYR A 322 -21.88 -14.24 13.22
C TYR A 322 -20.61 -13.39 13.12
N ILE A 323 -20.68 -12.20 12.52
CA ILE A 323 -19.54 -11.30 12.36
C ILE A 323 -18.98 -10.88 13.72
N ARG A 324 -19.84 -10.50 14.68
CA ARG A 324 -19.39 -10.14 16.02
C ARG A 324 -18.64 -11.29 16.69
N ARG A 325 -19.20 -12.52 16.65
CA ARG A 325 -18.52 -13.70 17.19
C ARG A 325 -17.20 -14.02 16.49
N LEU A 326 -17.12 -13.81 15.17
CA LEU A 326 -15.89 -14.01 14.42
C LEU A 326 -14.80 -13.05 14.89
N VAL A 327 -15.11 -11.76 14.98
CA VAL A 327 -14.13 -10.74 15.40
C VAL A 327 -13.76 -10.93 16.87
N GLU A 328 -14.74 -11.13 17.76
CA GLU A 328 -14.50 -11.34 19.20
C GLU A 328 -13.77 -12.66 19.49
N GLY A 329 -14.05 -13.71 18.72
CA GLY A 329 -13.42 -15.02 18.87
C GLY A 329 -11.99 -15.08 18.34
N THR A 330 -11.64 -14.25 17.35
CA THR A 330 -10.29 -14.25 16.76
C THR A 330 -9.29 -13.47 17.60
N LEU A 331 -9.71 -12.38 18.25
CA LEU A 331 -8.83 -11.41 18.89
C LEU A 331 -8.58 -11.77 20.37
N SER A 332 -8.25 -13.05 20.57
CA SER A 332 -8.41 -13.75 21.84
C SER A 332 -7.49 -13.22 22.96
N LYS A 333 -8.06 -13.07 24.16
CA LYS A 333 -7.43 -13.19 25.50
C LYS A 333 -6.41 -12.14 25.95
N GLU A 334 -5.83 -11.35 25.05
CA GLU A 334 -4.90 -10.27 25.46
C GLU A 334 -5.61 -8.94 25.73
N SER A 335 -6.72 -8.65 25.04
CA SER A 335 -7.52 -7.45 25.29
C SER A 335 -8.18 -7.42 26.67
N ASP A 336 -8.38 -8.58 27.28
CA ASP A 336 -8.99 -8.74 28.60
C ASP A 336 -7.95 -8.72 29.74
N LYS A 337 -6.65 -8.65 29.42
CA LYS A 337 -5.62 -8.49 30.46
C LYS A 337 -5.81 -7.12 31.10
N PRO A 338 -5.98 -7.04 32.44
CA PRO A 338 -6.11 -5.77 33.12
C PRO A 338 -4.91 -4.90 32.82
N TRP A 339 -5.19 -3.65 32.54
CA TRP A 339 -4.20 -2.65 32.16
C TRP A 339 -3.17 -2.47 33.28
N ILE A 340 -1.99 -3.07 33.13
CA ILE A 340 -0.84 -2.77 33.99
C ILE A 340 -0.19 -1.54 33.38
N LYS A 341 -0.42 -0.39 34.00
CA LYS A 341 0.31 0.85 33.72
C LYS A 341 1.80 0.53 33.91
N ASP A 342 2.55 0.42 32.82
CA ASP A 342 4.00 0.25 32.94
C ASP A 342 4.59 1.62 33.31
N ASP A 343 4.77 1.84 34.62
CA ASP A 343 5.33 3.08 35.19
C ASP A 343 6.78 3.35 34.73
N ARG A 344 7.34 2.55 33.80
CA ARG A 344 8.69 2.69 33.24
C ARG A 344 8.74 3.38 31.89
N GLN A 345 7.63 3.78 31.27
CA GLN A 345 7.70 4.63 30.08
C GLN A 345 7.97 6.09 30.47
N PRO A 346 9.10 6.68 30.04
CA PRO A 346 9.40 8.08 30.32
C PRO A 346 8.37 8.98 29.63
N SER A 347 7.82 9.90 30.41
CA SER A 347 6.84 10.93 30.03
C SER A 347 7.33 11.87 28.94
#